data_AF-A0A812L2J1-F1
#
_entry.id   AF-A0A812L2J1-F1
#
_cell.length_a   1.000
_cell.length_b   1.000
_cell.length_c   1.000
_cell.angle_alpha   90.00
_cell.angle_beta   90.00
_cell.angle_gamma   90.00
#
_symmetry.space_group_name_H-M   'P 1'
#
loop_
_entity.id
_entity.type
_entity.pdbx_description
1 polymer ?
#
loop_
_entity_poly.entity_id
_entity_poly.type
_entity_poly.pdbx_seq_one_letter_code
_entity_poly.pdbx_strand_id
1 'polypeptide(L)'
;MLLNSSNDLWATSNAMPCAGKSTTSEIDLILVYSKDLATDAMASQVVAELETTFMNNASAWVQCFRGIKNMSAKLNPEQDVYDSNGYTTNKHWVSGPNTVFKSIMDAMMTGPYMGMYDSFFLMEMDAVPIKANWLDQFETEALEMPGGNMAVRGSQYLGDKWDLFKHMMPDYLVDHINGNAIYNLNNNWTQYLVNAFTTQGTTNMMEEMAFDVAFAMITMAAESGSDTTFAAAWANVAGTNTTYNPSSMLVGNYANTLLNTSYEFPTYIRHGSNKNLFENLPDDNVTLVVAWFDYQGHFLETVPTHHPFKKIIGLAYYEQSMNSREIPAPDGNVTLTMKPATSQPFYHLCEAAKSVDTKWFALTDNYHIVKAPVSVLMETMDKPVLPYVLKDSRYCGERPNCKASMEQAEDLFGIVLNYHHDKYEVLYKTVDALAFCDAWDVATTGKDWGNCSLAFGPTADDYIAWKISSPTFNVSDEFTPKDK
;
A
#
# COMPACT_ATOMS: atom_id res chain seq x y z
N MET A 1 4.01 12.66 -18.45
CA MET A 1 4.83 11.53 -17.95
C MET A 1 3.97 10.47 -17.26
N LEU A 2 3.07 10.85 -16.33
CA LEU A 2 2.24 9.91 -15.56
C LEU A 2 1.16 9.16 -16.38
N LEU A 3 0.53 9.80 -17.38
CA LEU A 3 -0.45 9.12 -18.25
C LEU A 3 0.18 8.12 -19.23
N ASN A 4 1.43 8.36 -19.67
CA ASN A 4 2.16 7.38 -20.49
C ASN A 4 2.46 6.09 -19.70
N SER A 5 2.71 6.19 -18.38
CA SER A 5 2.84 5.01 -17.53
C SER A 5 1.51 4.33 -17.21
N SER A 6 0.38 5.06 -17.23
CA SER A 6 -0.95 4.50 -17.05
C SER A 6 -1.40 3.69 -18.27
N ASN A 7 -1.05 4.11 -19.50
CA ASN A 7 -1.38 3.38 -20.72
C ASN A 7 -0.95 1.90 -20.69
N ASP A 8 0.28 1.61 -20.25
CA ASP A 8 0.79 0.23 -20.16
C ASP A 8 0.02 -0.61 -19.12
N LEU A 9 -0.49 0.01 -18.06
CA LEU A 9 -1.26 -0.66 -17.01
C LEU A 9 -2.71 -0.92 -17.45
N TRP A 10 -3.28 0.00 -18.23
CA TRP A 10 -4.65 -0.06 -18.74
C TRP A 10 -4.77 -1.00 -19.96
N ALA A 11 -3.67 -1.27 -20.66
CA ALA A 11 -3.62 -2.18 -21.80
C ALA A 11 -3.63 -3.68 -21.42
N THR A 12 -3.63 -4.03 -20.12
CA THR A 12 -3.67 -5.43 -19.69
C THR A 12 -5.10 -5.99 -19.76
N SER A 13 -5.27 -7.20 -20.31
CA SER A 13 -6.58 -7.86 -20.42
C SER A 13 -7.29 -8.04 -19.07
N ASN A 14 -6.54 -7.97 -17.97
CA ASN A 14 -7.03 -8.14 -16.61
C ASN A 14 -7.65 -6.86 -16.02
N ALA A 15 -7.68 -5.73 -16.76
CA ALA A 15 -8.19 -4.43 -16.31
C ALA A 15 -9.38 -3.90 -17.15
N MET A 16 -10.03 -4.78 -17.94
CA MET A 16 -11.18 -4.46 -18.77
C MET A 16 -12.30 -3.74 -17.97
N PRO A 17 -12.85 -2.57 -18.38
CA PRO A 17 -13.83 -1.83 -17.57
C PRO A 17 -15.13 -2.58 -17.34
N CYS A 18 -15.67 -3.19 -18.39
CA CYS A 18 -16.95 -3.87 -18.38
C CYS A 18 -16.89 -5.18 -19.17
N ALA A 19 -17.80 -6.10 -18.88
CA ALA A 19 -18.01 -7.29 -19.70
C ALA A 19 -18.72 -6.96 -21.04
N GLY A 20 -19.52 -5.90 -21.05
CA GLY A 20 -20.25 -5.41 -22.21
C GLY A 20 -20.97 -4.09 -21.89
N LYS A 21 -21.55 -3.45 -22.91
CA LYS A 21 -22.27 -2.19 -22.71
C LYS A 21 -23.41 -2.37 -21.71
N SER A 22 -23.48 -1.50 -20.70
CA SER A 22 -24.59 -1.51 -19.75
C SER A 22 -25.93 -1.29 -20.47
N THR A 23 -26.93 -2.06 -20.07
CA THR A 23 -28.33 -1.87 -20.49
C THR A 23 -29.13 -1.05 -19.50
N THR A 24 -28.54 -0.71 -18.35
CA THR A 24 -29.20 -0.06 -17.22
C THR A 24 -28.83 1.42 -17.13
N SER A 25 -27.56 1.76 -17.37
CA SER A 25 -27.05 3.12 -17.27
C SER A 25 -26.35 3.57 -18.56
N GLU A 26 -26.41 4.87 -18.83
CA GLU A 26 -25.58 5.51 -19.86
C GLU A 26 -24.34 6.12 -19.20
N ILE A 27 -23.17 5.56 -19.49
CA ILE A 27 -21.91 5.95 -18.83
C ILE A 27 -21.02 6.68 -19.84
N ASP A 28 -20.57 7.90 -19.53
CA ASP A 28 -19.51 8.58 -20.29
C ASP A 28 -18.19 8.51 -19.53
N LEU A 29 -17.07 8.51 -20.27
CA LEU A 29 -15.74 8.77 -19.71
C LEU A 29 -15.41 10.25 -19.91
N ILE A 30 -15.06 10.97 -18.84
CA ILE A 30 -14.66 12.38 -18.92
C ILE A 30 -13.21 12.50 -18.53
N LEU A 31 -12.37 12.92 -19.47
CA LEU A 31 -10.96 13.19 -19.23
C LEU A 31 -10.79 14.65 -18.79
N VAL A 32 -10.25 14.84 -17.59
CA VAL A 32 -10.07 16.16 -16.99
C VAL A 32 -8.60 16.53 -16.99
N TYR A 33 -8.31 17.74 -17.48
CA TYR A 33 -6.94 18.26 -17.61
C TYR A 33 -6.76 19.51 -16.77
N SER A 34 -5.64 19.62 -16.05
CA SER A 34 -5.34 20.81 -15.24
C SER A 34 -5.23 22.08 -16.10
N LYS A 35 -4.62 21.97 -17.29
CA LYS A 35 -4.40 23.06 -18.24
C LYS A 35 -5.61 23.39 -19.11
N ASP A 36 -5.63 24.61 -19.65
CA ASP A 36 -6.59 25.04 -20.65
C ASP A 36 -6.20 24.53 -22.05
N LEU A 37 -6.91 23.53 -22.56
CA LEU A 37 -6.63 22.91 -23.85
C LEU A 37 -6.87 23.85 -25.04
N ALA A 38 -7.65 24.93 -24.85
CA ALA A 38 -7.92 25.89 -25.90
C ALA A 38 -6.73 26.83 -26.17
N THR A 39 -5.86 27.01 -25.18
CA THR A 39 -4.78 28.01 -25.22
C THR A 39 -3.38 27.39 -25.06
N ASP A 40 -3.28 26.19 -24.51
CA ASP A 40 -2.02 25.45 -24.36
C ASP A 40 -1.87 24.40 -25.48
N ALA A 41 -1.10 24.76 -26.52
CA ALA A 41 -0.84 23.89 -27.67
C ALA A 41 -0.09 22.60 -27.29
N MET A 42 0.78 22.65 -26.27
CA MET A 42 1.51 21.47 -25.81
C MET A 42 0.57 20.52 -25.07
N ALA A 43 -0.25 21.05 -24.17
CA ALA A 43 -1.28 20.26 -23.49
C ALA A 43 -2.26 19.66 -24.49
N SER A 44 -2.75 20.45 -25.45
CA SER A 44 -3.65 19.98 -26.52
C SER A 44 -3.05 18.84 -27.33
N GLN A 45 -1.77 18.93 -27.70
CA GLN A 45 -1.08 17.86 -28.42
C GLN A 45 -0.99 16.58 -27.59
N VAL A 46 -0.57 16.68 -26.32
CA VAL A 46 -0.46 15.52 -25.41
C VAL A 46 -1.82 14.85 -25.21
N VAL A 47 -2.88 15.64 -25.07
CA VAL A 47 -4.26 15.12 -24.98
C VAL A 47 -4.67 14.38 -26.24
N ALA A 48 -4.44 14.95 -27.42
CA ALA A 48 -4.78 14.30 -28.68
C ALA A 48 -4.03 12.97 -28.88
N GLU A 49 -2.76 12.89 -28.48
CA GLU A 49 -1.96 11.65 -28.50
C GLU A 49 -2.53 10.60 -27.52
N LEU A 50 -2.98 11.02 -26.33
CA LEU A 50 -3.61 10.14 -25.35
C LEU A 50 -4.96 9.63 -25.82
N GLU A 51 -5.83 10.50 -26.33
CA GLU A 51 -7.11 10.10 -26.92
C GLU A 51 -6.90 9.13 -28.07
N THR A 52 -5.94 9.41 -28.95
CA THR A 52 -5.59 8.52 -30.07
C THR A 52 -5.12 7.16 -29.56
N THR A 53 -4.30 7.12 -28.52
CA THR A 53 -3.82 5.87 -27.92
C THR A 53 -4.96 5.09 -27.27
N PHE A 54 -5.83 5.77 -26.53
CA PHE A 54 -7.01 5.18 -25.92
C PHE A 54 -7.95 4.61 -26.99
N MET A 55 -8.23 5.36 -28.05
CA MET A 55 -9.09 4.90 -29.15
C MET A 55 -8.47 3.74 -29.95
N ASN A 56 -7.15 3.74 -30.15
CA ASN A 56 -6.45 2.72 -30.95
C ASN A 56 -6.22 1.40 -30.20
N ASN A 57 -5.98 1.44 -28.88
CA ASN A 57 -5.74 0.25 -28.07
C ASN A 57 -7.01 -0.26 -27.35
N ALA A 58 -8.06 0.56 -27.24
CA ALA A 58 -9.23 0.26 -26.41
C ALA A 58 -10.51 -0.02 -27.22
N SER A 59 -10.40 -0.72 -28.36
CA SER A 59 -11.57 -1.15 -29.15
C SER A 59 -12.59 -1.93 -28.33
N ALA A 60 -12.16 -2.58 -27.26
CA ALA A 60 -13.04 -3.24 -26.29
C ALA A 60 -13.58 -2.27 -25.22
N TRP A 61 -12.88 -1.20 -24.83
CA TRP A 61 -13.34 -0.29 -23.76
C TRP A 61 -14.36 0.72 -24.26
N VAL A 62 -14.21 1.15 -25.51
CA VAL A 62 -15.17 2.08 -26.16
C VAL A 62 -16.58 1.50 -26.13
N GLN A 63 -16.75 0.18 -26.08
CA GLN A 63 -18.08 -0.44 -25.95
C GLN A 63 -18.72 -0.21 -24.56
N CYS A 64 -17.91 0.04 -23.52
CA CYS A 64 -18.36 0.26 -22.14
C CYS A 64 -18.93 1.66 -21.94
N PHE A 65 -18.53 2.62 -22.76
CA PHE A 65 -18.91 4.02 -22.63
C PHE A 65 -19.80 4.47 -23.79
N ARG A 66 -20.75 5.37 -23.53
CA ARG A 66 -21.56 6.05 -24.55
C ARG A 66 -20.70 7.03 -25.36
N GLY A 67 -19.79 7.73 -24.69
CA GLY A 67 -18.85 8.64 -25.32
C GLY A 67 -17.70 9.01 -24.40
N ILE A 68 -16.64 9.55 -25.00
CA ILE A 68 -15.51 10.16 -24.31
C ILE A 68 -15.64 11.67 -24.45
N LYS A 69 -15.51 12.39 -23.35
CA LYS A 69 -15.59 13.84 -23.29
C LYS A 69 -14.33 14.40 -22.64
N ASN A 70 -14.03 15.66 -22.94
CA ASN A 70 -12.88 16.36 -22.36
C ASN A 70 -13.33 17.55 -21.54
N MET A 71 -12.52 17.89 -20.55
CA MET A 71 -12.72 19.04 -19.70
C MET A 71 -11.38 19.66 -19.29
N SER A 72 -11.32 20.99 -19.28
CA SER A 72 -10.18 21.73 -18.72
C SER A 72 -10.57 22.40 -17.41
N ALA A 73 -9.77 22.16 -16.36
CA ALA A 73 -9.88 22.85 -15.09
C ALA A 73 -9.24 24.26 -15.12
N LYS A 74 -8.41 24.55 -16.14
CA LYS A 74 -7.86 25.89 -16.43
C LYS A 74 -7.06 26.50 -15.26
N LEU A 75 -6.27 25.68 -14.58
CA LEU A 75 -5.39 26.13 -13.51
C LEU A 75 -4.32 27.08 -14.07
N ASN A 76 -4.06 28.16 -13.36
CA ASN A 76 -2.91 29.02 -13.63
C ASN A 76 -1.60 28.35 -13.11
N PRO A 77 -0.41 28.83 -13.51
CA PRO A 77 0.85 28.24 -13.07
C PRO A 77 1.04 28.21 -11.55
N GLU A 78 0.47 29.16 -10.81
CA GLU A 78 0.56 29.23 -9.36
C GLU A 78 -0.31 28.18 -8.65
N GLN A 79 -1.41 27.77 -9.28
CA GLN A 79 -2.31 26.70 -8.81
C GLN A 79 -1.84 25.31 -9.25
N ASP A 80 -1.20 25.20 -10.41
CA ASP A 80 -0.72 23.95 -10.97
C ASP A 80 0.66 23.55 -10.39
N VAL A 81 0.72 23.46 -9.06
CA VAL A 81 1.93 23.19 -8.25
C VAL A 81 2.05 21.74 -7.79
N TYR A 82 1.43 20.80 -8.50
CA TYR A 82 1.58 19.38 -8.18
C TYR A 82 2.97 18.87 -8.62
N ASP A 83 3.99 19.21 -7.83
CA ASP A 83 5.29 18.55 -7.87
C ASP A 83 5.31 17.43 -6.81
N SER A 84 5.94 16.29 -7.13
CA SER A 84 5.94 15.10 -6.28
C SER A 84 6.61 15.29 -4.91
N ASN A 85 7.28 16.42 -4.67
CA ASN A 85 7.93 16.78 -3.40
C ASN A 85 7.21 17.93 -2.67
N GLY A 86 6.20 18.53 -3.29
CA GLY A 86 5.56 19.77 -2.86
C GLY A 86 4.88 19.67 -1.50
N TYR A 87 4.44 18.46 -1.11
CA TYR A 87 3.87 18.19 0.22
C TYR A 87 4.86 18.44 1.37
N THR A 88 6.18 18.38 1.10
CA THR A 88 7.22 18.59 2.14
C THR A 88 7.59 20.06 2.33
N THR A 89 7.40 20.91 1.32
CA THR A 89 7.91 22.29 1.31
C THR A 89 6.85 23.37 1.07
N ASN A 90 5.69 23.01 0.51
CA ASN A 90 4.63 23.96 0.18
C ASN A 90 3.34 23.61 0.95
N LYS A 91 2.98 24.46 1.93
CA LYS A 91 1.74 24.32 2.71
C LYS A 91 0.46 24.37 1.85
N HIS A 92 0.55 24.86 0.61
CA HIS A 92 -0.56 25.00 -0.33
C HIS A 92 -0.58 23.92 -1.42
N TRP A 93 0.12 22.81 -1.23
CA TRP A 93 0.21 21.73 -2.21
C TRP A 93 -1.17 21.17 -2.64
N VAL A 94 -2.18 21.24 -1.77
CA VAL A 94 -3.56 20.78 -2.04
C VAL A 94 -4.35 21.71 -2.96
N SER A 95 -3.90 22.96 -3.16
CA SER A 95 -4.67 23.99 -3.88
C SER A 95 -4.96 23.61 -5.34
N GLY A 96 -4.00 22.99 -6.03
CA GLY A 96 -4.17 22.51 -7.40
C GLY A 96 -5.24 21.42 -7.52
N PRO A 97 -5.06 20.25 -6.85
CA PRO A 97 -6.06 19.18 -6.82
C PRO A 97 -7.46 19.67 -6.41
N ASN A 98 -7.55 20.50 -5.38
CA ASN A 98 -8.82 21.08 -4.94
C ASN A 98 -9.46 21.97 -6.02
N THR A 99 -8.66 22.74 -6.78
CA THR A 99 -9.16 23.56 -7.88
C THR A 99 -9.65 22.70 -9.06
N VAL A 100 -9.00 21.57 -9.33
CA VAL A 100 -9.47 20.59 -10.32
C VAL A 100 -10.80 19.99 -9.87
N PHE A 101 -10.90 19.52 -8.63
CA PHE A 101 -12.14 18.99 -8.05
C PHE A 101 -13.27 20.02 -8.11
N LYS A 102 -13.00 21.26 -7.66
CA LYS A 102 -13.98 22.36 -7.75
C LYS A 102 -14.45 22.56 -9.18
N SER A 103 -13.54 22.57 -10.16
CA SER A 103 -13.89 22.75 -11.57
C SER A 103 -14.84 21.65 -12.04
N ILE A 104 -14.56 20.38 -11.70
CA ILE A 104 -15.44 19.24 -11.99
C ILE A 104 -16.83 19.47 -11.39
N MET A 105 -16.90 19.81 -10.10
CA MET A 105 -18.18 20.05 -9.43
C MET A 105 -18.94 21.23 -10.03
N ASP A 106 -18.27 22.34 -10.37
CA ASP A 106 -18.89 23.48 -11.04
C ASP A 106 -19.53 23.05 -12.37
N ALA A 107 -18.81 22.26 -13.18
CA ALA A 107 -19.31 21.77 -14.46
C ALA A 107 -20.50 20.81 -14.32
N MET A 108 -20.47 19.94 -13.31
CA MET A 108 -21.52 18.96 -13.02
C MET A 108 -22.78 19.57 -12.38
N MET A 109 -22.62 20.56 -11.50
CA MET A 109 -23.73 21.12 -10.71
C MET A 109 -24.32 22.39 -11.31
N THR A 110 -23.52 23.21 -12.00
CA THR A 110 -23.95 24.54 -12.48
C THR A 110 -23.54 24.84 -13.92
N GLY A 111 -22.73 23.98 -14.53
CA GLY A 111 -22.09 24.23 -15.82
C GLY A 111 -22.60 23.35 -16.96
N PRO A 112 -21.74 23.05 -17.96
CA PRO A 112 -22.14 22.36 -19.18
C PRO A 112 -22.75 20.96 -18.99
N TYR A 113 -22.52 20.32 -17.85
CA TYR A 113 -23.00 18.98 -17.54
C TYR A 113 -24.16 18.96 -16.53
N MET A 114 -24.67 20.12 -16.14
CA MET A 114 -25.79 20.23 -15.21
C MET A 114 -27.00 19.42 -15.69
N GLY A 115 -27.48 18.51 -14.84
CA GLY A 115 -28.63 17.65 -15.12
C GLY A 115 -28.37 16.53 -16.13
N MET A 116 -27.12 16.30 -16.56
CA MET A 116 -26.78 15.21 -17.48
C MET A 116 -26.44 13.90 -16.78
N TYR A 117 -26.03 13.96 -15.50
CA TYR A 117 -25.55 12.82 -14.73
C TYR A 117 -26.18 12.81 -13.34
N ASP A 118 -26.54 11.63 -12.85
CA ASP A 118 -27.04 11.44 -11.49
C ASP A 118 -25.88 11.33 -10.48
N SER A 119 -24.77 10.75 -10.91
CA SER A 119 -23.56 10.57 -10.13
C SER A 119 -22.33 10.49 -11.03
N PHE A 120 -21.14 10.66 -10.43
CA PHE A 120 -19.88 10.34 -11.10
C PHE A 120 -18.92 9.70 -10.10
N PHE A 121 -18.04 8.83 -10.60
CA PHE A 121 -16.88 8.35 -9.88
C PHE A 121 -15.68 9.22 -10.25
N LEU A 122 -14.98 9.78 -9.27
CA LEU A 122 -13.69 10.44 -9.50
C LEU A 122 -12.60 9.38 -9.48
N MET A 123 -11.83 9.29 -10.57
CA MET A 123 -10.62 8.48 -10.64
C MET A 123 -9.43 9.43 -10.74
N GLU A 124 -8.65 9.51 -9.67
CA GLU A 124 -7.43 10.30 -9.62
C GLU A 124 -6.34 9.67 -10.49
N MET A 125 -5.34 10.48 -10.84
CA MET A 125 -4.32 10.10 -11.83
C MET A 125 -3.37 8.97 -11.38
N ASP A 126 -3.28 8.74 -10.07
CA ASP A 126 -2.50 7.70 -9.41
C ASP A 126 -3.38 6.50 -8.97
N ALA A 127 -4.61 6.45 -9.46
CA ALA A 127 -5.49 5.29 -9.35
C ALA A 127 -5.36 4.36 -10.59
N VAL A 128 -5.27 3.06 -10.36
CA VAL A 128 -5.05 2.05 -11.40
C VAL A 128 -6.05 0.90 -11.25
N PRO A 129 -6.80 0.52 -12.30
CA PRO A 129 -7.60 -0.69 -12.28
C PRO A 129 -6.71 -1.95 -12.26
N ILE A 130 -7.03 -2.89 -11.37
CA ILE A 130 -6.29 -4.15 -11.16
C ILE A 130 -7.14 -5.39 -11.43
N LYS A 131 -8.45 -5.22 -11.65
CA LYS A 131 -9.40 -6.29 -11.99
C LYS A 131 -10.34 -5.86 -13.10
N ALA A 132 -10.77 -6.84 -13.90
CA ALA A 132 -11.77 -6.64 -14.94
C ALA A 132 -13.16 -6.39 -14.35
N ASN A 133 -14.05 -5.79 -15.13
CA ASN A 133 -15.43 -5.44 -14.79
C ASN A 133 -15.54 -4.44 -13.64
N TRP A 134 -14.50 -3.62 -13.42
CA TRP A 134 -14.51 -2.62 -12.35
C TRP A 134 -15.65 -1.62 -12.53
N LEU A 135 -15.94 -1.18 -13.76
CA LEU A 135 -17.01 -0.22 -14.04
C LEU A 135 -18.38 -0.80 -13.72
N ASP A 136 -18.62 -2.09 -13.99
CA ASP A 136 -19.88 -2.77 -13.68
C ASP A 136 -20.15 -2.74 -12.16
N GLN A 137 -19.09 -2.84 -11.34
CA GLN A 137 -19.21 -2.73 -9.89
C GLN A 137 -19.53 -1.30 -9.44
N PHE A 138 -18.87 -0.29 -10.01
CA PHE A 138 -19.19 1.12 -9.71
C PHE A 138 -20.59 1.51 -10.15
N GLU A 139 -21.07 1.01 -11.29
CA GLU A 139 -22.45 1.21 -11.72
C GLU A 139 -23.43 0.64 -10.67
N THR A 140 -23.15 -0.56 -10.18
CA THR A 140 -23.97 -1.20 -9.13
C THR A 140 -24.02 -0.34 -7.87
N GLU A 141 -22.86 0.11 -7.36
CA GLU A 141 -22.83 0.95 -6.16
C GLU A 141 -23.51 2.31 -6.37
N ALA A 142 -23.38 2.91 -7.56
CA ALA A 142 -24.01 4.17 -7.92
C ALA A 142 -25.55 4.06 -7.95
N LEU A 143 -26.09 2.97 -8.50
CA LEU A 143 -27.53 2.71 -8.55
C LEU A 143 -28.14 2.51 -7.16
N GLU A 144 -27.36 2.05 -6.17
CA GLU A 144 -27.80 1.90 -4.78
C GLU A 144 -27.83 3.22 -4.00
N MET A 145 -27.03 4.21 -4.40
CA MET A 145 -26.86 5.45 -3.63
C MET A 145 -28.18 6.19 -3.35
N PRO A 146 -29.11 6.37 -4.30
CA PRO A 146 -30.37 7.06 -4.03
C PRO A 146 -31.22 6.34 -2.98
N GLY A 147 -31.29 5.00 -3.04
CA GLY A 147 -32.08 4.18 -2.11
C GLY A 147 -31.55 4.23 -0.67
N GLY A 148 -30.25 4.44 -0.49
CA GLY A 148 -29.60 4.56 0.82
C GLY A 148 -29.40 5.99 1.32
N ASN A 149 -29.97 7.00 0.65
CA ASN A 149 -29.71 8.43 0.91
C ASN A 149 -28.20 8.76 0.96
N MET A 150 -27.41 8.12 0.08
CA MET A 150 -25.96 8.26 0.06
C MET A 150 -25.58 9.47 -0.79
N ALA A 151 -24.76 10.35 -0.22
CA ALA A 151 -24.21 11.54 -0.87
C ALA A 151 -22.84 11.25 -1.48
N VAL A 152 -21.96 10.63 -0.69
CA VAL A 152 -20.64 10.16 -1.10
C VAL A 152 -20.49 8.71 -0.69
N ARG A 153 -19.97 7.87 -1.58
CA ARG A 153 -19.64 6.47 -1.29
C ARG A 153 -18.25 6.16 -1.81
N GLY A 154 -17.39 5.64 -0.95
CA GLY A 154 -16.02 5.30 -1.30
C GLY A 154 -15.33 4.51 -0.19
N SER A 155 -14.01 4.41 -0.26
CA SER A 155 -13.20 3.64 0.67
C SER A 155 -12.39 4.52 1.60
N GLN A 156 -12.18 4.07 2.84
CA GLN A 156 -11.17 4.63 3.74
C GLN A 156 -9.76 4.14 3.40
N TYR A 157 -8.76 4.74 4.05
CA TYR A 157 -7.38 4.28 3.99
C TYR A 157 -7.25 2.84 4.53
N LEU A 158 -6.70 1.95 3.70
CA LEU A 158 -6.49 0.52 4.00
C LEU A 158 -5.01 0.16 4.20
N GLY A 159 -4.11 1.14 4.06
CA GLY A 159 -2.67 0.93 4.21
C GLY A 159 -2.19 0.87 5.66
N ASP A 160 -0.89 0.62 5.85
CA ASP A 160 -0.26 0.45 7.18
C ASP A 160 0.67 1.62 7.56
N LYS A 161 1.01 2.52 6.62
CA LYS A 161 1.92 3.65 6.86
C LYS A 161 1.58 4.48 8.11
N TRP A 162 0.29 4.62 8.41
CA TRP A 162 -0.16 5.44 9.54
C TRP A 162 -0.21 4.69 10.86
N ASP A 163 -0.11 3.35 10.89
CA ASP A 163 -0.38 2.55 12.09
C ASP A 163 0.44 2.98 13.32
N LEU A 164 1.68 3.43 13.10
CA LEU A 164 2.58 3.89 14.16
C LEU A 164 2.08 5.16 14.87
N PHE A 165 1.36 6.04 14.15
CA PHE A 165 0.94 7.36 14.63
C PHE A 165 -0.55 7.64 14.44
N LYS A 166 -1.34 6.68 13.97
CA LYS A 166 -2.79 6.78 13.70
C LYS A 166 -3.56 7.32 14.92
N HIS A 167 -3.21 6.84 16.11
CA HIS A 167 -3.78 7.27 17.39
C HIS A 167 -3.49 8.73 17.78
N MET A 168 -2.57 9.42 17.09
CA MET A 168 -2.26 10.83 17.29
C MET A 168 -2.90 11.73 16.23
N MET A 169 -3.49 11.14 15.18
CA MET A 169 -4.10 11.87 14.08
C MET A 169 -5.56 12.21 14.43
N PRO A 170 -6.09 13.33 13.92
CA PRO A 170 -7.50 13.64 14.06
C PRO A 170 -8.37 12.57 13.38
N ASP A 171 -9.50 12.22 14.00
CA ASP A 171 -10.40 11.17 13.49
C ASP A 171 -10.87 11.45 12.05
N TYR A 172 -11.18 12.71 11.70
CA TYR A 172 -11.57 13.07 10.33
C TYR A 172 -10.48 12.81 9.29
N LEU A 173 -9.21 12.82 9.69
CA LEU A 173 -8.11 12.49 8.80
C LEU A 173 -7.94 10.97 8.69
N VAL A 174 -8.22 10.23 9.75
CA VAL A 174 -8.12 8.77 9.76
C VAL A 174 -9.28 8.11 9.02
N ASP A 175 -10.48 8.65 9.18
CA ASP A 175 -11.74 8.02 8.77
C ASP A 175 -12.35 8.65 7.50
N HIS A 176 -11.64 9.57 6.83
CA HIS A 176 -12.13 10.14 5.56
C HIS A 176 -12.26 9.06 4.47
N ILE A 177 -13.32 9.22 3.67
CA ILE A 177 -13.40 8.58 2.35
C ILE A 177 -12.36 9.26 1.47
N ASN A 178 -11.53 8.48 0.78
CA ASN A 178 -10.57 9.01 -0.19
C ASN A 178 -11.27 9.67 -1.39
N GLY A 179 -10.62 10.66 -2.01
CA GLY A 179 -11.09 11.35 -3.21
C GLY A 179 -11.53 10.44 -4.38
N ASN A 180 -11.01 9.21 -4.47
CA ASN A 180 -11.50 8.20 -5.41
C ASN A 180 -12.84 7.60 -4.95
N ALA A 181 -13.91 8.36 -5.09
CA ALA A 181 -15.25 8.02 -4.62
C ALA A 181 -16.35 8.32 -5.63
N ILE A 182 -17.53 7.77 -5.39
CA ILE A 182 -18.76 8.08 -6.12
C ILE A 182 -19.45 9.25 -5.42
N TYR A 183 -19.79 10.28 -6.19
CA TYR A 183 -20.49 11.48 -5.75
C TYR A 183 -21.89 11.51 -6.36
N ASN A 184 -22.93 11.49 -5.52
CA ASN A 184 -24.32 11.62 -5.94
C ASN A 184 -24.67 13.11 -6.11
N LEU A 185 -24.83 13.54 -7.36
CA LEU A 185 -25.07 14.95 -7.71
C LEU A 185 -26.46 15.43 -7.31
N ASN A 186 -27.42 14.50 -7.23
CA ASN A 186 -28.79 14.77 -6.83
C ASN A 186 -28.99 14.81 -5.30
N ASN A 187 -27.97 14.44 -4.51
CA ASN A 187 -28.05 14.49 -3.05
C ASN A 187 -27.74 15.90 -2.52
N ASN A 188 -28.65 16.45 -1.72
CA ASN A 188 -28.51 17.79 -1.14
C ASN A 188 -27.29 17.91 -0.21
N TRP A 189 -26.85 16.81 0.43
CA TRP A 189 -25.64 16.82 1.24
C TRP A 189 -24.38 16.98 0.38
N THR A 190 -24.30 16.34 -0.79
CA THR A 190 -23.18 16.53 -1.73
C THR A 190 -23.06 18.00 -2.14
N GLN A 191 -24.19 18.63 -2.48
CA GLN A 191 -24.23 20.06 -2.82
C GLN A 191 -23.82 20.93 -1.63
N TYR A 192 -24.26 20.58 -0.43
CA TYR A 192 -23.86 21.29 0.80
C TYR A 192 -22.36 21.21 1.06
N LEU A 193 -21.77 20.01 0.96
CA LEU A 193 -20.33 19.78 1.16
C LEU A 193 -19.49 20.62 0.20
N VAL A 194 -19.85 20.62 -1.09
CA VAL A 194 -19.16 21.42 -2.11
C VAL A 194 -19.27 22.92 -1.81
N ASN A 195 -20.47 23.39 -1.46
CA ASN A 195 -20.68 24.80 -1.14
C ASN A 195 -19.91 25.21 0.12
N ALA A 196 -19.97 24.41 1.18
CA ALA A 196 -19.25 24.67 2.43
C ALA A 196 -17.72 24.70 2.22
N PHE A 197 -17.20 23.77 1.42
CA PHE A 197 -15.78 23.70 1.07
C PHE A 197 -15.31 24.88 0.21
N THR A 198 -16.16 25.37 -0.71
CA THR A 198 -15.79 26.41 -1.68
C THR A 198 -16.11 27.84 -1.25
N THR A 199 -16.95 28.03 -0.23
CA THR A 199 -17.36 29.36 0.24
C THR A 199 -16.37 29.90 1.28
N GLN A 200 -15.80 31.09 1.03
CA GLN A 200 -14.88 31.83 1.91
C GLN A 200 -15.54 32.24 3.25
N GLY A 201 -15.66 31.31 4.19
CA GLY A 201 -16.19 31.59 5.54
C GLY A 201 -15.40 30.93 6.67
N THR A 202 -14.74 29.82 6.36
CA THR A 202 -13.78 29.14 7.21
C THR A 202 -12.42 29.24 6.50
N THR A 203 -11.46 29.90 7.15
CA THR A 203 -10.03 29.99 6.76
C THR A 203 -9.59 28.98 5.70
N ASN A 204 -9.23 29.48 4.51
CA ASN A 204 -8.48 28.83 3.42
C ASN A 204 -8.55 27.28 3.30
N MET A 205 -9.72 26.65 3.51
CA MET A 205 -9.83 25.18 3.48
C MET A 205 -9.37 24.60 2.14
N MET A 206 -9.76 25.25 1.04
CA MET A 206 -9.30 24.94 -0.32
C MET A 206 -7.77 25.00 -0.49
N GLU A 207 -7.05 25.76 0.33
CA GLU A 207 -5.60 25.93 0.22
C GLU A 207 -4.81 25.14 1.28
N GLU A 208 -5.47 24.60 2.30
CA GLU A 208 -4.81 23.98 3.47
C GLU A 208 -5.24 22.53 3.72
N MET A 209 -6.40 22.11 3.20
CA MET A 209 -6.95 20.78 3.41
C MET A 209 -7.42 20.16 2.09
N ALA A 210 -7.11 18.88 1.86
CA ALA A 210 -7.66 18.15 0.74
C ALA A 210 -9.20 18.08 0.85
N PHE A 211 -9.91 18.19 -0.27
CA PHE A 211 -11.37 18.29 -0.29
C PHE A 211 -12.07 17.10 0.38
N ASP A 212 -11.52 15.90 0.27
CA ASP A 212 -12.04 14.67 0.82
C ASP A 212 -11.90 14.62 2.36
N VAL A 213 -10.77 15.10 2.89
CA VAL A 213 -10.56 15.34 4.33
C VAL A 213 -11.50 16.41 4.86
N ALA A 214 -11.71 17.49 4.09
CA ALA A 214 -12.66 18.55 4.45
C ALA A 214 -14.10 18.04 4.53
N PHE A 215 -14.50 17.16 3.61
CA PHE A 215 -15.83 16.56 3.60
C PHE A 215 -16.05 15.67 4.82
N ALA A 216 -15.04 14.89 5.21
CA ALA A 216 -15.07 14.10 6.43
C ALA A 216 -15.18 14.99 7.68
N MET A 217 -14.38 16.06 7.77
CA MET A 217 -14.43 17.00 8.88
C MET A 217 -15.82 17.65 9.04
N ILE A 218 -16.39 18.16 7.94
CA ILE A 218 -17.73 18.78 7.92
C ILE A 218 -18.79 17.76 8.33
N THR A 219 -18.72 16.54 7.80
CA THR A 219 -19.69 15.48 8.10
C THR A 219 -19.62 15.03 9.55
N MET A 220 -18.43 14.75 10.09
CA MET A 220 -18.28 14.35 11.48
C MET A 220 -18.70 15.46 12.44
N ALA A 221 -18.45 16.73 12.10
CA ALA A 221 -18.93 17.86 12.88
C ALA A 221 -20.46 17.99 12.86
N ALA A 222 -21.09 17.73 11.71
CA ALA A 222 -22.54 17.64 11.57
C ALA A 222 -23.14 16.50 12.41
N GLU A 223 -22.61 15.28 12.29
CA GLU A 223 -23.12 14.08 12.96
C GLU A 223 -22.99 14.16 14.49
N SER A 224 -21.85 14.67 14.97
CA SER A 224 -21.61 14.87 16.40
C SER A 224 -22.38 16.05 17.00
N GLY A 225 -22.90 16.95 16.16
CA GLY A 225 -23.51 18.21 16.60
C GLY A 225 -22.50 19.22 17.15
N SER A 226 -21.20 19.03 16.88
CA SER A 226 -20.15 19.93 17.36
C SER A 226 -20.13 21.27 16.62
N ASP A 227 -20.65 21.33 15.40
CA ASP A 227 -20.97 22.57 14.69
C ASP A 227 -22.48 22.66 14.41
N THR A 228 -23.11 23.72 14.93
CA THR A 228 -24.57 23.90 14.83
C THR A 228 -25.06 24.19 13.42
N THR A 229 -24.23 24.79 12.58
CA THR A 229 -24.55 25.09 11.18
C THR A 229 -24.51 23.80 10.35
N PHE A 230 -23.46 23.01 10.52
CA PHE A 230 -23.35 21.71 9.86
C PHE A 230 -24.44 20.74 10.34
N ALA A 231 -24.72 20.68 11.64
CA ALA A 231 -25.77 19.83 12.19
C ALA A 231 -27.16 20.20 11.67
N ALA A 232 -27.47 21.49 11.53
CA ALA A 232 -28.73 21.93 10.94
C ALA A 232 -28.86 21.53 9.46
N ALA A 233 -27.77 21.68 8.69
CA ALA A 233 -27.75 21.26 7.28
C ALA A 233 -27.91 19.73 7.14
N TRP A 234 -27.27 18.96 8.00
CA TRP A 234 -27.38 17.50 8.05
C TRP A 234 -28.80 17.04 8.38
N ALA A 235 -29.45 17.67 9.36
CA ALA A 235 -30.84 17.38 9.69
C ALA A 235 -31.79 17.71 8.53
N ASN A 236 -31.55 18.79 7.78
CA ASN A 236 -32.38 19.18 6.63
C ASN A 236 -32.35 18.17 5.47
N VAL A 237 -31.28 17.40 5.34
CA VAL A 237 -31.15 16.35 4.32
C VAL A 237 -31.50 14.95 4.85
N ALA A 238 -32.06 14.88 6.07
CA ALA A 238 -32.31 13.64 6.79
C ALA A 238 -31.07 12.73 6.82
N GLY A 239 -29.91 13.33 7.11
CA GLY A 239 -28.63 12.65 7.09
C GLY A 239 -28.59 11.48 8.08
N THR A 240 -28.04 10.37 7.62
CA THR A 240 -27.84 9.13 8.38
C THR A 240 -26.38 8.69 8.30
N ASN A 241 -26.01 7.67 9.06
CA ASN A 241 -24.68 7.05 8.97
C ASN A 241 -24.36 6.45 7.59
N THR A 242 -25.32 6.40 6.66
CA THR A 242 -25.11 5.98 5.26
C THR A 242 -25.03 7.16 4.30
N THR A 243 -25.25 8.40 4.75
CA THR A 243 -25.18 9.57 3.87
C THR A 243 -23.74 9.86 3.43
N TYR A 244 -22.75 9.65 4.30
CA TYR A 244 -21.32 9.65 3.94
C TYR A 244 -20.77 8.25 4.20
N ASN A 245 -20.71 7.42 3.15
CA ASN A 245 -20.60 5.98 3.30
C ASN A 245 -19.19 5.44 2.95
N PRO A 246 -18.37 5.05 3.94
CA PRO A 246 -17.03 4.49 3.71
C PRO A 246 -17.03 2.99 3.39
N SER A 247 -18.19 2.36 3.18
CA SER A 247 -18.27 0.90 3.02
C SER A 247 -17.90 0.37 1.63
N SER A 248 -17.57 1.23 0.66
CA SER A 248 -17.10 0.74 -0.63
C SER A 248 -15.75 0.07 -0.44
N MET A 249 -15.61 -1.14 -0.99
CA MET A 249 -14.35 -1.87 -1.04
C MET A 249 -13.79 -1.92 -2.46
N LEU A 250 -14.39 -1.19 -3.41
CA LEU A 250 -13.98 -1.20 -4.82
C LEU A 250 -12.65 -0.48 -5.02
N VAL A 251 -12.39 0.56 -4.23
CA VAL A 251 -11.11 1.25 -4.20
C VAL A 251 -10.31 0.79 -2.98
N GLY A 252 -9.06 0.38 -3.21
CA GLY A 252 -8.09 0.08 -2.16
C GLY A 252 -7.15 1.26 -2.05
N ASN A 253 -7.40 2.13 -1.05
CA ASN A 253 -6.53 3.27 -0.79
C ASN A 253 -5.32 2.81 0.01
N TYR A 254 -4.19 2.65 -0.67
CA TYR A 254 -2.91 2.25 -0.10
C TYR A 254 -1.88 3.36 -0.26
N ALA A 255 -2.31 4.62 -0.21
CA ALA A 255 -1.45 5.77 -0.40
C ALA A 255 -0.18 5.67 0.46
N ASN A 256 0.96 5.64 -0.23
CA ASN A 256 2.29 5.50 0.38
C ASN A 256 2.52 4.19 1.18
N THR A 257 1.72 3.15 0.97
CA THR A 257 1.93 1.83 1.57
C THR A 257 2.61 0.90 0.57
N LEU A 258 3.55 0.08 1.06
CA LEU A 258 4.04 -1.06 0.30
C LEU A 258 2.99 -2.16 0.30
N LEU A 259 2.38 -2.39 -0.86
CA LEU A 259 1.27 -3.31 -1.00
C LEU A 259 1.74 -4.69 -1.42
N ASN A 260 1.22 -5.70 -0.72
CA ASN A 260 1.20 -7.07 -1.21
C ASN A 260 -0.13 -7.31 -1.94
N THR A 261 -0.10 -7.78 -3.18
CA THR A 261 -1.30 -8.01 -4.03
C THR A 261 -2.34 -8.91 -3.40
N SER A 262 -1.94 -9.78 -2.48
CA SER A 262 -2.88 -10.64 -1.75
C SER A 262 -3.82 -9.87 -0.80
N TYR A 263 -3.54 -8.59 -0.51
CA TYR A 263 -4.41 -7.69 0.23
C TYR A 263 -5.41 -6.94 -0.65
N GLU A 264 -5.33 -7.08 -1.99
CA GLU A 264 -6.22 -6.42 -2.95
C GLU A 264 -7.60 -7.12 -3.06
N PHE A 265 -8.11 -7.72 -1.99
CA PHE A 265 -9.42 -8.38 -1.97
C PHE A 265 -10.40 -7.63 -1.07
N PRO A 266 -11.53 -7.12 -1.58
CA PRO A 266 -12.13 -7.27 -2.92
C PRO A 266 -11.80 -6.13 -3.91
N THR A 267 -10.76 -5.33 -3.69
CA THR A 267 -10.37 -4.15 -4.48
C THR A 267 -10.35 -4.35 -6.01
N TYR A 268 -10.91 -3.40 -6.75
CA TYR A 268 -10.88 -3.32 -8.22
C TYR A 268 -9.96 -2.21 -8.75
N ILE A 269 -9.86 -1.11 -8.00
CA ILE A 269 -8.97 0.02 -8.29
C ILE A 269 -8.03 0.22 -7.11
N ARG A 270 -6.74 0.32 -7.39
CA ARG A 270 -5.71 0.65 -6.40
C ARG A 270 -5.36 2.12 -6.47
N HIS A 271 -5.33 2.82 -5.34
CA HIS A 271 -4.95 4.23 -5.25
C HIS A 271 -3.65 4.44 -4.45
N GLY A 272 -2.78 5.33 -4.95
CA GLY A 272 -1.67 5.91 -4.19
C GLY A 272 -0.44 5.02 -3.96
N SER A 273 -0.33 3.90 -4.68
CA SER A 273 0.89 3.08 -4.69
C SER A 273 1.72 3.38 -5.93
N ASN A 274 2.93 3.92 -5.77
CA ASN A 274 3.95 3.84 -6.82
C ASN A 274 4.28 2.35 -7.03
N LYS A 275 4.59 1.93 -8.26
CA LYS A 275 4.86 0.51 -8.61
C LYS A 275 5.76 -0.17 -7.57
N ASN A 276 5.12 -0.91 -6.68
CA ASN A 276 5.70 -1.96 -5.86
C ASN A 276 4.72 -3.14 -5.93
N LEU A 277 4.29 -3.47 -7.16
CA LEU A 277 3.83 -4.81 -7.51
C LEU A 277 5.07 -5.69 -7.46
N PHE A 278 5.49 -6.02 -6.25
CA PHE A 278 6.61 -6.91 -6.04
C PHE A 278 6.22 -8.24 -6.67
N GLU A 279 6.99 -8.66 -7.68
CA GLU A 279 6.87 -10.03 -8.18
C GLU A 279 7.23 -10.94 -7.00
N ASN A 280 6.37 -11.93 -6.71
CA ASN A 280 6.77 -13.00 -5.81
C ASN A 280 8.07 -13.59 -6.39
N LEU A 281 9.12 -13.69 -5.56
CA LEU A 281 10.33 -14.43 -5.91
C LEU A 281 9.90 -15.78 -6.51
N PRO A 282 10.50 -16.22 -7.64
CA PRO A 282 10.29 -17.57 -8.11
C PRO A 282 10.55 -18.53 -6.96
N ASP A 283 9.61 -19.43 -6.72
CA ASP A 283 9.61 -20.35 -5.58
C ASP A 283 10.93 -21.11 -5.40
N ASP A 284 11.68 -21.31 -6.49
CA ASP A 284 12.98 -22.00 -6.54
C ASP A 284 14.14 -21.15 -5.97
N ASN A 285 13.95 -19.85 -5.75
CA ASN A 285 14.98 -18.93 -5.31
C ASN A 285 14.96 -18.62 -3.81
N VAL A 286 13.93 -19.07 -3.08
CA VAL A 286 13.77 -18.78 -1.65
C VAL A 286 13.43 -20.04 -0.83
N THR A 287 14.14 -20.23 0.27
CA THR A 287 13.85 -21.28 1.26
C THR A 287 13.37 -20.67 2.57
N LEU A 288 12.31 -21.21 3.15
CA LEU A 288 11.95 -20.91 4.54
C LEU A 288 12.66 -21.88 5.48
N VAL A 289 13.41 -21.36 6.44
CA VAL A 289 14.07 -22.17 7.48
C VAL A 289 13.38 -21.98 8.82
N VAL A 290 12.94 -23.08 9.41
CA VAL A 290 12.14 -23.14 10.64
C VAL A 290 13.01 -23.68 11.76
N ALA A 291 13.22 -22.88 12.82
CA ALA A 291 13.77 -23.39 14.06
C ALA A 291 12.73 -24.28 14.73
N TRP A 292 13.07 -25.54 14.95
CA TRP A 292 12.17 -26.52 15.56
C TRP A 292 12.63 -26.85 16.97
N PHE A 293 11.98 -26.25 17.97
CA PHE A 293 12.39 -26.35 19.36
C PHE A 293 11.87 -27.62 20.04
N ASP A 294 10.70 -28.11 19.66
CA ASP A 294 10.06 -29.28 20.25
C ASP A 294 9.00 -29.91 19.33
N TYR A 295 8.32 -30.96 19.83
CA TYR A 295 7.21 -31.60 19.11
C TYR A 295 5.91 -30.77 19.08
N GLN A 296 5.87 -29.62 19.74
CA GLN A 296 4.71 -28.74 19.80
C GLN A 296 4.81 -27.67 18.70
N GLY A 297 3.78 -26.83 18.60
CA GLY A 297 3.75 -25.73 17.64
C GLY A 297 2.66 -25.84 16.58
N HIS A 298 2.37 -24.71 15.95
CA HIS A 298 1.26 -24.54 15.01
C HIS A 298 1.72 -24.36 13.56
N PHE A 299 3.04 -24.31 13.33
CA PHE A 299 3.59 -24.04 12.01
C PHE A 299 3.04 -24.98 10.92
N LEU A 300 2.94 -26.28 11.22
CA LEU A 300 2.43 -27.26 10.26
C LEU A 300 0.96 -27.11 9.91
N GLU A 301 0.17 -26.48 10.77
CA GLU A 301 -1.23 -26.14 10.49
C GLU A 301 -1.31 -25.02 9.45
N THR A 302 -0.24 -24.23 9.30
CA THR A 302 -0.18 -23.09 8.38
C THR A 302 0.42 -23.42 7.02
N VAL A 303 1.21 -24.48 6.88
CA VAL A 303 1.81 -24.87 5.58
C VAL A 303 0.76 -25.20 4.50
N PRO A 304 -0.39 -25.84 4.79
CA PRO A 304 -1.44 -26.04 3.79
C PRO A 304 -2.20 -24.76 3.39
N THR A 305 -1.80 -23.57 3.88
CA THR A 305 -2.42 -22.28 3.55
C THR A 305 -1.65 -21.57 2.42
N HIS A 306 -2.10 -20.37 2.00
CA HIS A 306 -1.42 -19.60 0.96
C HIS A 306 -0.11 -18.99 1.48
N HIS A 307 1.03 -19.57 1.08
CA HIS A 307 2.36 -19.04 1.36
C HIS A 307 3.31 -19.26 0.15
N PRO A 308 4.37 -18.44 0.03
CA PRO A 308 5.19 -18.35 -1.20
C PRO A 308 6.40 -19.29 -1.21
N PHE A 309 6.44 -20.27 -0.29
CA PHE A 309 7.63 -21.10 -0.07
C PHE A 309 7.37 -22.53 -0.52
N LYS A 310 8.03 -22.98 -1.59
CA LYS A 310 7.96 -24.40 -2.00
C LYS A 310 8.99 -25.28 -1.33
N LYS A 311 10.03 -24.67 -0.75
CA LYS A 311 11.07 -25.36 0.00
C LYS A 311 11.09 -24.87 1.44
N ILE A 312 10.90 -25.80 2.37
CA ILE A 312 10.99 -25.56 3.80
C ILE A 312 12.04 -26.51 4.40
N ILE A 313 12.96 -25.95 5.19
CA ILE A 313 13.91 -26.73 5.98
C ILE A 313 13.57 -26.54 7.46
N GLY A 314 13.25 -27.62 8.17
CA GLY A 314 13.15 -27.59 9.62
C GLY A 314 14.47 -27.99 10.27
N LEU A 315 15.05 -27.12 11.09
CA LEU A 315 16.24 -27.39 11.89
C LEU A 315 15.81 -27.78 13.30
N ALA A 316 15.90 -29.08 13.62
CA ALA A 316 15.45 -29.62 14.89
C ALA A 316 16.54 -29.56 15.97
N TYR A 317 16.26 -28.84 17.06
CA TYR A 317 17.14 -28.73 18.22
C TYR A 317 16.88 -29.80 19.29
N TYR A 318 16.23 -30.89 18.90
CA TYR A 318 15.99 -32.08 19.70
C TYR A 318 16.12 -33.32 18.82
N GLU A 319 16.18 -34.51 19.44
CA GLU A 319 16.30 -35.76 18.70
C GLU A 319 15.05 -36.02 17.84
N GLN A 320 15.22 -35.98 16.52
CA GLN A 320 14.15 -36.21 15.55
C GLN A 320 14.69 -37.00 14.34
N SER A 321 13.85 -37.89 13.79
CA SER A 321 14.19 -38.61 12.57
C SER A 321 14.23 -37.66 11.36
N MET A 322 15.31 -37.75 10.58
CA MET A 322 15.39 -37.07 9.29
C MET A 322 14.29 -37.58 8.38
N ASN A 323 13.44 -36.67 7.93
CA ASN A 323 12.40 -36.98 6.96
C ASN A 323 12.26 -35.83 5.96
N SER A 324 11.86 -36.21 4.75
CA SER A 324 11.35 -35.27 3.76
C SER A 324 9.93 -35.67 3.45
N ARG A 325 9.04 -34.69 3.34
CA ARG A 325 7.65 -34.92 2.94
C ARG A 325 7.14 -33.79 2.08
N GLU A 326 6.26 -34.14 1.15
CA GLU A 326 5.46 -33.17 0.42
C GLU A 326 4.18 -32.86 1.18
N ILE A 327 3.83 -31.59 1.25
CA ILE A 327 2.60 -31.08 1.86
C ILE A 327 1.81 -30.38 0.75
N PRO A 328 0.60 -30.84 0.40
CA PRO A 328 -0.25 -30.15 -0.57
C PRO A 328 -0.62 -28.74 -0.08
N ALA A 329 -0.47 -27.73 -0.94
CA ALA A 329 -0.85 -26.34 -0.67
C ALA A 329 -1.53 -25.72 -1.91
N PRO A 330 -2.33 -24.64 -1.76
CA PRO A 330 -3.14 -24.05 -2.84
C PRO A 330 -2.33 -23.69 -4.10
N ASP A 331 -1.12 -23.18 -3.92
CA ASP A 331 -0.27 -22.71 -5.02
C ASP A 331 0.71 -23.81 -5.52
N GLY A 332 0.50 -25.07 -5.13
CA GLY A 332 1.38 -26.21 -5.46
C GLY A 332 2.10 -26.80 -4.25
N ASN A 333 2.52 -28.07 -4.36
CA ASN A 333 3.12 -28.85 -3.27
C ASN A 333 4.36 -28.18 -2.66
N VAL A 334 4.46 -28.27 -1.34
CA VAL A 334 5.59 -27.76 -0.55
C VAL A 334 6.43 -28.93 -0.06
N THR A 335 7.73 -28.88 -0.28
CA THR A 335 8.68 -29.86 0.26
C THR A 335 9.21 -29.40 1.60
N LEU A 336 8.87 -30.12 2.67
CA LEU A 336 9.46 -29.94 4.00
C LEU A 336 10.54 -31.00 4.24
N THR A 337 11.77 -30.55 4.53
CA THR A 337 12.89 -31.42 4.92
C THR A 337 13.34 -31.13 6.35
N MET A 338 13.24 -32.10 7.24
CA MET A 338 13.76 -32.01 8.61
C MET A 338 15.23 -32.42 8.66
N LYS A 339 16.07 -31.59 9.27
CA LYS A 339 17.49 -31.84 9.53
C LYS A 339 17.78 -31.65 11.03
N PRO A 340 18.65 -32.48 11.63
CA PRO A 340 19.11 -32.23 12.99
C PRO A 340 19.95 -30.95 13.00
N ALA A 341 19.72 -30.10 13.99
CA ALA A 341 20.60 -28.99 14.26
C ALA A 341 21.95 -29.50 14.82
N THR A 342 23.01 -28.81 14.42
CA THR A 342 24.42 -29.01 14.75
C THR A 342 24.93 -27.93 15.70
N SER A 343 24.18 -26.83 15.85
CA SER A 343 24.49 -25.73 16.76
C SER A 343 23.36 -25.51 17.77
N GLN A 344 23.58 -24.60 18.71
CA GLN A 344 22.56 -24.19 19.68
C GLN A 344 21.50 -23.30 19.02
N PRO A 345 20.25 -23.25 19.53
CA PRO A 345 19.16 -22.55 18.87
C PRO A 345 19.37 -21.05 18.63
N PHE A 346 20.19 -20.41 19.45
CA PHE A 346 20.53 -19.00 19.26
C PHE A 346 21.34 -18.74 17.98
N TYR A 347 22.05 -19.74 17.48
CA TYR A 347 22.87 -19.68 16.28
C TYR A 347 22.09 -19.99 14.99
N HIS A 348 20.75 -20.02 15.08
CA HIS A 348 19.85 -20.43 14.01
C HIS A 348 20.08 -19.75 12.66
N LEU A 349 20.40 -18.45 12.63
CA LEU A 349 20.64 -17.71 11.38
C LEU A 349 21.81 -18.32 10.60
N CYS A 350 22.91 -18.57 11.29
CA CYS A 350 24.13 -19.10 10.69
C CYS A 350 24.03 -20.57 10.33
N GLU A 351 23.27 -21.33 11.12
CA GLU A 351 22.97 -22.71 10.78
C GLU A 351 22.03 -22.83 9.57
N ALA A 352 21.04 -21.95 9.46
CA ALA A 352 20.16 -21.84 8.32
C ALA A 352 20.97 -21.53 7.04
N ALA A 353 21.87 -20.56 7.09
CA ALA A 353 22.73 -20.20 5.95
C ALA A 353 23.55 -21.39 5.41
N LYS A 354 24.04 -22.27 6.29
CA LYS A 354 24.78 -23.49 5.93
C LYS A 354 23.89 -24.61 5.36
N SER A 355 22.58 -24.55 5.63
CA SER A 355 21.63 -25.62 5.31
C SER A 355 20.84 -25.38 4.03
N VAL A 356 20.87 -24.15 3.52
CA VAL A 356 20.14 -23.66 2.35
C VAL A 356 21.03 -23.67 1.10
N ASP A 357 20.44 -23.99 -0.05
CA ASP A 357 21.05 -23.94 -1.38
C ASP A 357 20.41 -22.92 -2.32
N THR A 358 19.26 -22.32 -1.94
CA THR A 358 18.60 -21.25 -2.67
C THR A 358 19.35 -19.93 -2.51
N LYS A 359 19.11 -18.97 -3.41
CA LYS A 359 19.76 -17.64 -3.37
C LYS A 359 19.43 -16.88 -2.09
N TRP A 360 18.18 -16.96 -1.67
CA TRP A 360 17.65 -16.28 -0.50
C TRP A 360 17.07 -17.27 0.51
N PHE A 361 17.04 -16.89 1.78
CA PHE A 361 16.24 -17.59 2.79
C PHE A 361 15.58 -16.63 3.78
N ALA A 362 14.44 -17.06 4.31
CA ALA A 362 13.74 -16.45 5.41
C ALA A 362 13.81 -17.35 6.64
N LEU A 363 13.63 -16.77 7.83
CA LEU A 363 13.66 -17.50 9.09
C LEU A 363 12.29 -17.45 9.77
N THR A 364 11.96 -18.51 10.49
CA THR A 364 10.83 -18.57 11.43
C THR A 364 11.08 -19.64 12.49
N ASP A 365 10.10 -19.93 13.34
CA ASP A 365 10.12 -21.06 14.26
C ASP A 365 8.81 -21.86 14.25
N ASN A 366 8.80 -23.02 14.92
CA ASN A 366 7.65 -23.93 14.93
C ASN A 366 6.42 -23.39 15.69
N TYR A 367 6.56 -22.32 16.49
CA TYR A 367 5.45 -21.68 17.20
C TYR A 367 4.80 -20.53 16.40
N HIS A 368 5.50 -19.98 15.41
CA HIS A 368 4.93 -18.95 14.54
C HIS A 368 3.76 -19.49 13.72
N ILE A 369 2.66 -18.75 13.76
CA ILE A 369 1.52 -18.92 12.86
C ILE A 369 1.78 -18.05 11.64
N VAL A 370 2.11 -18.68 10.51
CA VAL A 370 2.21 -18.01 9.21
C VAL A 370 0.78 -17.63 8.78
N LYS A 371 0.38 -16.39 9.08
CA LYS A 371 -0.96 -15.90 8.75
C LYS A 371 -1.04 -15.61 7.25
N ALA A 372 -1.66 -16.52 6.51
CA ALA A 372 -1.89 -16.33 5.09
C ALA A 372 -2.79 -15.12 4.81
N PRO A 373 -2.59 -14.44 3.67
CA PRO A 373 -1.53 -14.69 2.68
C PRO A 373 -0.17 -14.15 3.13
N VAL A 374 0.91 -14.91 2.90
CA VAL A 374 2.30 -14.44 3.10
C VAL A 374 2.95 -14.20 1.75
N SER A 375 3.72 -13.12 1.64
CA SER A 375 4.48 -12.81 0.44
C SER A 375 5.83 -12.22 0.81
N VAL A 376 6.78 -12.45 -0.08
CA VAL A 376 8.14 -11.94 0.03
C VAL A 376 8.26 -10.77 -0.92
N LEU A 377 8.46 -9.57 -0.36
CA LEU A 377 8.41 -8.32 -1.11
C LEU A 377 9.79 -8.01 -1.74
N MET A 378 9.81 -7.59 -3.01
CA MET A 378 10.99 -7.50 -3.89
C MET A 378 10.84 -6.40 -4.94
N GLU A 379 11.61 -5.30 -4.88
CA GLU A 379 11.57 -4.22 -5.90
C GLU A 379 11.87 -4.75 -7.31
N THR A 380 12.80 -5.71 -7.38
CA THR A 380 13.10 -6.52 -8.57
C THR A 380 13.46 -7.94 -8.12
N MET A 381 13.56 -8.93 -9.02
CA MET A 381 13.93 -10.32 -8.67
C MET A 381 15.19 -10.47 -7.79
N ASP A 382 16.06 -9.46 -7.76
CA ASP A 382 17.33 -9.47 -7.04
C ASP A 382 17.41 -8.49 -5.87
N LYS A 383 16.31 -7.82 -5.53
CA LYS A 383 16.31 -6.73 -4.56
C LYS A 383 15.13 -6.79 -3.58
N PRO A 384 15.25 -7.56 -2.48
CA PRO A 384 14.20 -7.63 -1.46
C PRO A 384 13.93 -6.30 -0.77
N VAL A 385 12.68 -6.15 -0.36
CA VAL A 385 12.32 -5.12 0.62
C VAL A 385 12.95 -5.49 1.96
N LEU A 386 13.50 -4.49 2.63
CA LEU A 386 14.04 -4.60 3.98
C LEU A 386 13.11 -3.86 4.95
N PRO A 387 12.25 -4.58 5.69
CA PRO A 387 11.44 -4.03 6.77
C PRO A 387 12.31 -3.45 7.87
N TYR A 388 11.84 -2.38 8.49
CA TYR A 388 12.52 -1.79 9.64
C TYR A 388 11.58 -1.08 10.60
N VAL A 389 12.09 -0.85 11.81
CA VAL A 389 11.52 0.02 12.83
C VAL A 389 12.54 1.11 13.17
N LEU A 390 12.13 2.38 13.26
CA LEU A 390 13.05 3.47 13.65
C LEU A 390 13.57 3.25 15.08
N LYS A 391 14.89 3.47 15.29
CA LYS A 391 15.56 3.35 16.60
C LYS A 391 14.84 4.09 17.71
N ASP A 392 14.48 5.35 17.42
CA ASP A 392 13.86 6.26 18.39
C ASP A 392 12.32 6.13 18.44
N SER A 393 11.72 5.22 17.66
CA SER A 393 10.28 4.96 17.79
C SER A 393 9.98 4.28 19.12
N ARG A 394 8.79 4.53 19.69
CA ARG A 394 8.33 3.82 20.91
C ARG A 394 8.36 2.29 20.76
N TYR A 395 8.21 1.78 19.53
CA TYR A 395 8.19 0.35 19.25
C TYR A 395 9.56 -0.32 19.35
N CYS A 396 10.65 0.46 19.24
CA CYS A 396 12.00 0.00 19.53
C CYS A 396 12.52 0.55 20.86
N GLY A 397 12.47 1.86 21.05
CA GLY A 397 13.03 2.56 22.21
C GLY A 397 12.46 2.13 23.57
N GLU A 398 11.21 1.67 23.62
CA GLU A 398 10.59 1.14 24.84
C GLU A 398 10.71 -0.39 24.98
N ARG A 399 11.21 -1.10 23.96
CA ARG A 399 11.38 -2.56 23.98
C ARG A 399 12.84 -2.92 24.29
N PRO A 400 13.15 -3.49 25.47
CA PRO A 400 14.53 -3.81 25.87
C PRO A 400 15.27 -4.69 24.84
N ASN A 401 14.56 -5.64 24.22
CA ASN A 401 15.16 -6.54 23.24
C ASN A 401 15.57 -5.84 21.94
N CYS A 402 14.78 -4.86 21.48
CA CYS A 402 15.11 -4.11 20.27
C CYS A 402 16.38 -3.29 20.49
N LYS A 403 16.39 -2.51 21.59
CA LYS A 403 17.54 -1.70 21.98
C LYS A 403 18.80 -2.54 22.18
N ALA A 404 18.70 -3.65 22.91
CA ALA A 404 19.86 -4.52 23.17
C ALA A 404 20.40 -5.19 21.89
N SER A 405 19.53 -5.54 20.94
CA SER A 405 19.94 -6.11 19.64
C SER A 405 20.73 -5.08 18.82
N MET A 406 20.23 -3.84 18.76
CA MET A 406 20.94 -2.74 18.09
C MET A 406 22.26 -2.41 18.77
N GLU A 407 22.28 -2.25 20.10
CA GLU A 407 23.49 -1.93 20.85
C GLU A 407 24.56 -3.02 20.69
N GLN A 408 24.17 -4.30 20.66
CA GLN A 408 25.07 -5.41 20.34
C GLN A 408 25.67 -5.25 18.94
N ALA A 409 24.84 -5.01 17.91
CA ALA A 409 25.29 -4.88 16.53
C ALA A 409 26.24 -3.68 16.35
N GLU A 410 25.92 -2.54 16.98
CA GLU A 410 26.75 -1.34 17.02
C GLU A 410 28.11 -1.61 17.69
N ASP A 411 28.13 -2.32 18.83
CA ASP A 411 29.36 -2.71 19.55
C ASP A 411 30.23 -3.71 18.77
N LEU A 412 29.61 -4.69 18.10
CA LEU A 412 30.33 -5.72 17.36
C LEU A 412 30.99 -5.18 16.08
N PHE A 413 30.33 -4.27 15.37
CA PHE A 413 30.76 -3.83 14.04
C PHE A 413 31.16 -2.35 13.95
N GLY A 414 31.09 -1.60 15.05
CA GLY A 414 31.60 -0.22 15.12
C GLY A 414 30.82 0.78 14.26
N ILE A 415 29.52 0.56 14.10
CA ILE A 415 28.60 1.41 13.32
C ILE A 415 27.47 1.94 14.20
N VAL A 416 26.74 2.95 13.72
CA VAL A 416 25.51 3.44 14.36
C VAL A 416 24.33 3.08 13.46
N LEU A 417 23.38 2.33 14.01
CA LEU A 417 22.15 1.97 13.33
C LEU A 417 21.09 3.03 13.64
N ASN A 418 20.32 3.43 12.63
CA ASN A 418 19.12 4.27 12.80
C ASN A 418 17.82 3.44 12.76
N TYR A 419 17.95 2.16 12.43
CA TYR A 419 16.86 1.25 12.10
C TYR A 419 17.13 -0.10 12.76
N HIS A 420 16.08 -0.65 13.37
CA HIS A 420 16.03 -2.03 13.83
C HIS A 420 15.40 -2.92 12.77
N HIS A 421 15.95 -4.12 12.60
CA HIS A 421 15.45 -5.14 11.70
C HIS A 421 15.09 -6.41 12.47
N ASP A 422 13.87 -6.92 12.29
CA ASP A 422 13.44 -8.18 12.90
C ASP A 422 13.98 -9.37 12.10
N LYS A 423 14.57 -10.35 12.80
CA LYS A 423 15.14 -11.57 12.21
C LYS A 423 14.14 -12.37 11.37
N TYR A 424 12.84 -12.32 11.70
CA TYR A 424 11.80 -13.05 10.99
C TYR A 424 11.19 -12.26 9.82
N GLU A 425 11.53 -10.98 9.68
CA GLU A 425 11.04 -10.11 8.60
C GLU A 425 12.11 -9.80 7.53
N VAL A 426 13.36 -10.24 7.74
CA VAL A 426 14.47 -10.04 6.80
C VAL A 426 14.68 -11.26 5.91
N LEU A 427 14.87 -11.01 4.61
CA LEU A 427 15.47 -11.99 3.70
C LEU A 427 16.99 -11.92 3.77
N TYR A 428 17.62 -13.09 3.91
CA TYR A 428 19.05 -13.24 3.94
C TYR A 428 19.54 -13.82 2.62
N LYS A 429 20.53 -13.17 2.01
CA LYS A 429 21.20 -13.70 0.84
C LYS A 429 22.19 -14.77 1.28
N THR A 430 22.01 -16.00 0.82
CA THR A 430 22.70 -17.18 1.38
C THR A 430 24.22 -17.02 1.41
N VAL A 431 24.81 -16.54 0.31
CA VAL A 431 26.26 -16.32 0.20
C VAL A 431 26.78 -15.25 1.16
N ASP A 432 26.00 -14.19 1.38
CA ASP A 432 26.41 -13.09 2.26
C ASP A 432 26.17 -13.45 3.72
N ALA A 433 25.11 -14.19 4.02
CA ALA A 433 24.86 -14.72 5.36
C ALA A 433 25.98 -15.68 5.81
N LEU A 434 26.51 -16.51 4.91
CA LEU A 434 27.67 -17.36 5.20
C LEU A 434 28.90 -16.51 5.57
N ALA A 435 29.21 -15.50 4.76
CA ALA A 435 30.34 -14.60 5.03
C ALA A 435 30.15 -13.78 6.32
N PHE A 436 28.92 -13.34 6.59
CA PHE A 436 28.54 -12.70 7.84
C PHE A 436 28.79 -13.62 9.04
N CYS A 437 28.42 -14.90 8.95
CA CYS A 437 28.60 -15.83 10.06
C CYS A 437 30.06 -16.07 10.40
N ASP A 438 30.94 -16.14 9.39
CA ASP A 438 32.39 -16.19 9.63
C ASP A 438 32.88 -14.90 10.32
N ALA A 439 32.35 -13.73 9.93
CA ALA A 439 32.69 -12.46 10.57
C ALA A 439 32.13 -12.34 12.00
N TRP A 440 30.93 -12.87 12.25
CA TRP A 440 30.29 -12.87 13.57
C TRP A 440 31.06 -13.74 14.55
N ASP A 441 31.54 -14.92 14.14
CA ASP A 441 32.39 -15.79 14.98
C ASP A 441 33.69 -15.08 15.40
N VAL A 442 34.28 -14.29 14.50
CA VAL A 442 35.45 -13.47 14.81
C VAL A 442 35.08 -12.33 15.77
N ALA A 443 34.01 -11.58 15.49
CA ALA A 443 33.58 -10.43 16.30
C ALA A 443 33.15 -10.82 17.73
N THR A 444 32.70 -12.06 17.91
CA THR A 444 32.26 -12.61 19.20
C THR A 444 33.33 -13.45 19.91
N THR A 445 34.56 -13.51 19.39
CA THR A 445 35.64 -14.22 20.06
C THR A 445 35.88 -13.68 21.48
N GLY A 446 35.69 -14.52 22.49
CA GLY A 446 35.80 -14.15 23.91
C GLY A 446 34.55 -13.48 24.50
N LYS A 447 33.49 -13.33 23.70
CA LYS A 447 32.16 -12.87 24.14
C LYS A 447 31.23 -14.08 24.27
N ASP A 448 30.41 -14.12 25.31
CA ASP A 448 29.39 -15.15 25.51
C ASP A 448 28.19 -14.63 26.32
N TRP A 449 27.14 -15.46 26.44
CA TRP A 449 25.98 -15.13 27.27
C TRP A 449 26.25 -15.29 28.77
N GLY A 450 27.18 -16.15 29.17
CA GLY A 450 27.50 -16.42 30.57
C GLY A 450 28.22 -15.25 31.25
N ASN A 451 28.90 -14.39 30.49
CA ASN A 451 29.55 -13.17 30.91
C ASN A 451 28.77 -11.90 30.53
N CYS A 452 27.54 -12.07 30.00
CA CYS A 452 26.63 -11.00 29.58
C CYS A 452 27.20 -10.03 28.53
N SER A 453 28.21 -10.43 27.76
CA SER A 453 28.77 -9.59 26.68
C SER A 453 28.04 -9.72 25.35
N LEU A 454 27.14 -10.71 25.22
CA LEU A 454 26.17 -10.82 24.14
C LEU A 454 24.75 -10.82 24.73
N ALA A 455 23.85 -10.09 24.08
CA ALA A 455 22.43 -10.11 24.40
C ALA A 455 21.71 -11.24 23.65
N PHE A 456 22.13 -11.53 22.42
CA PHE A 456 21.50 -12.49 21.51
C PHE A 456 22.56 -13.30 20.75
N GLY A 457 22.12 -14.36 20.05
CA GLY A 457 22.92 -14.92 18.96
C GLY A 457 22.92 -13.98 17.74
N PRO A 458 23.39 -14.43 16.57
CA PRO A 458 23.38 -13.61 15.36
C PRO A 458 21.96 -13.11 15.03
N THR A 459 21.80 -11.78 14.95
CA THR A 459 20.52 -11.10 14.65
C THR A 459 20.49 -10.51 13.24
N ALA A 460 19.32 -10.01 12.81
CA ALA A 460 19.23 -9.20 11.58
C ALA A 460 19.99 -7.87 11.72
N ASP A 461 19.94 -7.23 12.89
CA ASP A 461 20.72 -6.01 13.16
C ASP A 461 22.22 -6.25 13.00
N ASP A 462 22.74 -7.37 13.54
CA ASP A 462 24.15 -7.77 13.38
C ASP A 462 24.52 -7.93 11.89
N TYR A 463 23.66 -8.61 11.12
CA TYR A 463 23.87 -8.84 9.68
C TYR A 463 23.89 -7.54 8.88
N ILE A 464 22.95 -6.62 9.14
CA ILE A 464 22.88 -5.32 8.46
C ILE A 464 24.05 -4.42 8.91
N ALA A 465 24.40 -4.42 10.20
CA ALA A 465 25.55 -3.70 10.74
C ALA A 465 26.86 -4.15 10.09
N TRP A 466 27.07 -5.47 10.00
CA TRP A 466 28.20 -6.04 9.29
C TRP A 466 28.26 -5.57 7.83
N LYS A 467 27.14 -5.63 7.09
CA LYS A 467 27.08 -5.12 5.72
C LYS A 467 27.46 -3.65 5.62
N ILE A 468 26.94 -2.80 6.51
CA ILE A 468 27.26 -1.36 6.52
C ILE A 468 28.73 -1.11 6.85
N SER A 469 29.31 -1.88 7.79
CA SER A 469 30.70 -1.74 8.20
C SER A 469 31.71 -2.15 7.10
N SER A 470 31.29 -3.00 6.17
CA SER A 470 32.16 -3.49 5.11
C SER A 470 32.18 -2.53 3.90
N PRO A 471 33.35 -2.13 3.40
CA PRO A 471 33.45 -1.27 2.21
C PRO A 471 33.03 -1.98 0.91
N THR A 472 32.82 -3.30 0.94
CA THR A 472 32.42 -4.08 -0.24
C THR A 472 30.92 -4.15 -0.45
N PHE A 473 30.14 -3.76 0.56
CA PHE A 473 28.68 -3.86 0.52
C PHE A 473 28.06 -2.48 0.61
N ASN A 474 27.01 -2.28 -0.19
CA ASN A 474 26.11 -1.16 -0.04
C ASN A 474 24.69 -1.73 0.10
N VAL A 475 24.09 -1.52 1.26
CA VAL A 475 22.76 -2.06 1.58
C VAL A 475 21.73 -1.60 0.55
N SER A 476 21.84 -0.39 0.00
CA SER A 476 20.88 0.13 -0.99
C SER A 476 20.95 -0.55 -2.36
N ASP A 477 22.04 -1.25 -2.65
CA ASP A 477 22.23 -1.96 -3.92
C ASP A 477 21.52 -3.33 -3.89
N GLU A 478 21.34 -3.89 -2.70
CA GLU A 478 20.75 -5.21 -2.49
C GLU A 478 19.35 -5.17 -1.87
N PHE A 479 19.04 -4.12 -1.11
CA PHE A 479 17.77 -4.00 -0.43
C PHE A 479 17.05 -2.71 -0.79
N THR A 480 15.72 -2.78 -0.77
CA THR A 480 14.83 -1.64 -0.91
C THR A 480 14.24 -1.33 0.46
N PRO A 481 14.50 -0.15 1.04
CA PRO A 481 13.86 0.23 2.31
C PRO A 481 12.34 0.16 2.21
N LYS A 482 11.66 -0.28 3.29
CA LYS A 482 10.19 -0.36 3.31
C LYS A 482 9.47 0.96 2.97
N ASP A 483 10.06 2.12 3.25
CA ASP A 483 9.36 3.40 3.05
C ASP A 483 9.70 4.11 1.73
N LYS A 484 10.30 3.42 0.74
CA LYS A 484 10.64 4.01 -0.56
C LYS A 484 9.51 4.01 -1.58
#